data_AF-A0AAE6P0B1-F1
#
_entry.id   AF-A0AAE6P0B1-F1
#
_cell.length_a   1.000
_cell.length_b   1.000
_cell.length_c   1.000
_cell.angle_alpha   90.00
_cell.angle_beta   90.00
_cell.angle_gamma   90.00
#
_symmetry.space_group_name_H-M   'P 1'
#
loop_
_entity.id
_entity.type
_entity.pdbx_description
1 polymer ?
#
loop_
_entity_poly.entity_id
_entity_poly.type
_entity_poly.pdbx_seq_one_letter_code
_entity_poly.pdbx_strand_id
1 'polypeptide(L)'
;MQLSFNNYNYDEAKNDAKKVLESYQHYHNEHVKGKLADLSSPKQDGMPSGKGGKNSEAEQYDSYVYAGEFCELVSKVINNMTNENYRDVLTYSYIKPLDSNVEIAGQMLMDVRQMYRIKNEALLCFAEICPMIQLDYANS
;
A
#
# COMPACT_ATOMS: atom_id res chain seq x y z
N MET A 1 -30.44 -27.50 -7.03
CA MET A 1 -28.97 -27.52 -6.90
C MET A 1 -28.58 -26.25 -6.14
N GLN A 2 -28.38 -26.33 -4.82
CA GLN A 2 -27.90 -25.21 -4.02
C GLN A 2 -26.42 -25.03 -4.34
N LEU A 3 -26.06 -23.95 -5.03
CA LEU A 3 -24.67 -23.52 -5.12
C LEU A 3 -24.26 -23.05 -3.71
N SER A 4 -23.37 -23.80 -3.07
CA SER A 4 -22.69 -23.35 -1.87
C SER A 4 -21.85 -22.13 -2.25
N PHE A 5 -22.35 -20.93 -1.96
CA PHE A 5 -21.59 -19.71 -2.12
C PHE A 5 -20.36 -19.75 -1.20
N ASN A 6 -19.18 -19.66 -1.81
CA ASN A 6 -17.83 -19.44 -1.26
C ASN A 6 -17.71 -19.30 0.26
N ASN A 7 -16.87 -20.15 0.87
CA ASN A 7 -16.25 -19.89 2.17
C ASN A 7 -15.29 -18.69 2.05
N TYR A 8 -15.80 -17.47 1.88
CA TYR A 8 -14.96 -16.28 1.87
C TYR A 8 -14.32 -16.13 3.24
N ASN A 9 -13.00 -16.33 3.31
CA ASN A 9 -12.26 -16.27 4.55
C ASN A 9 -11.96 -14.80 4.90
N TYR A 10 -12.90 -14.18 5.62
CA TYR A 10 -12.77 -12.78 6.05
C TYR A 10 -11.49 -12.52 6.86
N ASP A 11 -11.00 -13.49 7.62
CA ASP A 11 -9.77 -13.33 8.40
C ASP A 11 -8.52 -13.30 7.52
N GLU A 12 -8.48 -14.13 6.48
CA GLU A 12 -7.41 -14.14 5.48
C GLU A 12 -7.42 -12.86 4.65
N ALA A 13 -8.59 -12.44 4.15
CA ALA A 13 -8.73 -11.21 3.38
C ALA A 13 -8.28 -9.97 4.17
N LYS A 14 -8.62 -9.87 5.46
CA LYS A 14 -8.11 -8.81 6.35
C LYS A 14 -6.60 -8.87 6.50
N ASN A 15 -6.04 -10.06 6.67
CA ASN A 15 -4.60 -10.23 6.85
C ASN A 15 -3.83 -9.84 5.59
N ASP A 16 -4.34 -10.16 4.41
CA ASP A 16 -3.70 -9.78 3.15
C ASP A 16 -3.80 -8.27 2.90
N ALA A 17 -4.96 -7.67 3.15
CA ALA A 17 -5.10 -6.21 3.15
C ALA A 17 -4.10 -5.53 4.09
N LYS A 18 -3.94 -6.09 5.30
CA LYS A 18 -2.98 -5.58 6.27
C LYS A 18 -1.53 -5.68 5.76
N LYS A 19 -1.11 -6.81 5.18
CA LYS A 19 0.24 -6.98 4.61
C LYS A 19 0.53 -5.96 3.51
N VAL A 20 -0.43 -5.75 2.60
CA VAL A 20 -0.30 -4.75 1.53
C VAL A 20 -0.13 -3.35 2.13
N LEU A 21 -1.01 -2.97 3.07
CA LEU A 21 -0.97 -1.64 3.68
C LEU A 21 0.28 -1.41 4.55
N GLU A 22 0.75 -2.42 5.29
CA GLU A 22 2.00 -2.34 6.08
C GLU A 22 3.23 -2.15 5.20
N SER A 23 3.19 -2.63 3.94
CA SER A 23 4.27 -2.45 2.98
C SER A 23 4.36 -1.02 2.42
N TYR A 24 3.32 -0.19 2.61
CA TYR A 24 3.25 1.14 2.02
C TYR A 24 4.43 2.03 2.42
N GLN A 25 4.80 2.09 3.70
CA GLN A 25 5.89 2.96 4.16
C GLN A 25 7.24 2.56 3.57
N HIS A 26 7.46 1.26 3.37
CA HIS A 26 8.67 0.77 2.74
C HIS A 26 8.78 1.28 1.30
N TYR A 27 7.77 1.00 0.47
CA TYR A 27 7.75 1.45 -0.93
C TYR A 27 7.70 2.97 -1.07
N HIS A 28 7.00 3.68 -0.19
CA HIS A 28 6.98 5.14 -0.21
C HIS A 28 8.39 5.70 -0.01
N ASN A 29 9.13 5.17 0.96
CA ASN A 29 10.51 5.58 1.22
C ASN A 29 11.47 5.22 0.07
N GLU A 30 11.28 4.06 -0.57
CA GLU A 30 12.05 3.68 -1.76
C GLU A 30 11.80 4.63 -2.93
N HIS A 31 10.53 4.92 -3.21
CA HIS A 31 10.15 5.87 -4.26
C HIS A 31 10.74 7.27 -4.03
N VAL A 32 10.66 7.79 -2.80
CA VAL A 32 11.23 9.10 -2.45
C VAL A 32 12.74 9.11 -2.61
N LYS A 33 13.45 8.06 -2.15
CA LYS A 33 14.90 7.95 -2.29
C LYS A 33 15.33 7.85 -3.75
N GLY A 34 14.67 7.02 -4.54
CA GLY A 34 14.95 6.86 -5.98
C GLY A 34 14.77 8.18 -6.73
N LYS A 35 13.66 8.89 -6.48
CA LYS A 35 13.40 10.21 -7.06
C LYS A 35 14.49 11.25 -6.73
N LEU A 36 15.02 11.23 -5.50
CA LEU A 36 16.11 12.12 -5.11
C LEU A 36 17.42 11.76 -5.80
N ALA A 37 17.73 10.46 -5.94
CA ALA A 37 18.93 9.99 -6.64
C ALA A 37 18.92 10.37 -8.13
N ASP A 38 17.76 10.24 -8.79
CA ASP A 38 17.55 10.65 -10.19
C ASP A 38 17.78 12.14 -10.42
N LEU A 39 17.33 12.99 -9.47
CA LEU A 39 17.55 14.44 -9.53
C LEU A 39 19.00 14.84 -9.27
N SER A 40 19.74 14.05 -8.48
CA SER A 40 21.12 14.35 -8.08
C SER A 40 22.20 13.86 -9.04
N SER A 41 21.88 12.99 -10.01
CA SER A 41 22.88 12.41 -10.91
C SER A 41 23.36 13.44 -11.94
N PRO A 42 24.63 13.91 -11.88
CA PRO A 42 25.19 14.69 -12.97
C PRO A 42 25.34 13.74 -14.16
N LYS A 43 24.73 14.07 -15.30
CA LYS A 43 25.09 13.43 -16.58
C LYS A 43 26.54 13.82 -16.90
N GLN A 44 27.52 13.08 -16.37
CA GLN A 44 28.91 13.25 -16.76
C GLN A 44 29.07 12.73 -18.19
N ASP A 45 29.10 13.70 -19.10
CA ASP A 45 29.65 13.60 -20.44
C ASP A 45 31.12 13.12 -20.34
N GLY A 46 31.45 11.97 -20.94
CA GLY A 46 32.84 11.51 -21.03
C GLY A 46 33.09 9.99 -21.02
N MET A 47 32.72 9.30 -22.11
CA MET A 47 33.31 8.07 -22.69
C MET A 47 33.58 6.80 -21.82
N PRO A 48 33.21 5.58 -22.29
CA PRO A 48 33.19 4.38 -21.44
C PRO A 48 34.54 3.64 -21.43
N SER A 49 35.17 3.51 -20.26
CA SER A 49 36.14 2.44 -20.01
C SER A 49 35.42 1.25 -19.39
N GLY A 50 35.22 0.20 -20.19
CA GLY A 50 34.44 -0.97 -19.81
C GLY A 50 34.94 -1.69 -18.55
N LYS A 51 33.98 -2.09 -17.70
CA LYS A 51 34.00 -3.29 -16.86
C LYS A 51 32.59 -3.55 -16.30
N GLY A 52 31.88 -4.51 -16.89
CA GLY A 52 30.88 -5.41 -16.29
C GLY A 52 29.95 -4.98 -15.14
N GLY A 53 29.36 -3.78 -15.16
CA GLY A 53 28.34 -3.37 -14.18
C GLY A 53 27.03 -2.97 -14.86
N LYS A 54 26.33 -3.90 -15.52
CA LYS A 54 25.14 -3.57 -16.34
C LYS A 54 23.78 -3.81 -15.65
N ASN A 55 23.78 -4.14 -14.36
CA ASN A 55 22.55 -4.53 -13.68
C ASN A 55 22.08 -3.56 -12.60
N SER A 56 22.97 -2.82 -11.92
CA SER A 56 22.58 -2.08 -10.72
C SER A 56 21.71 -0.85 -10.97
N GLU A 57 21.97 -0.09 -12.05
CA GLU A 57 21.21 1.14 -12.33
C GLU A 57 19.81 0.84 -12.89
N ALA A 58 19.70 -0.14 -13.79
CA ALA A 58 18.41 -0.57 -14.34
C ALA A 58 17.53 -1.24 -13.28
N GLU A 59 18.08 -2.12 -12.44
CA GLU A 59 17.34 -2.75 -11.34
C GLU A 59 16.88 -1.72 -10.29
N GLN A 60 17.68 -0.68 -10.02
CA GLN A 60 17.29 0.43 -9.14
C GLN A 60 16.17 1.28 -9.76
N TYR A 61 16.24 1.54 -11.07
CA TYR A 61 15.19 2.26 -11.81
C TYR A 61 13.86 1.51 -11.73
N ASP A 62 13.86 0.21 -12.07
CA ASP A 62 12.67 -0.63 -12.03
C ASP A 62 12.08 -0.73 -10.62
N SER A 63 12.93 -0.80 -9.59
CA SER A 63 12.51 -0.83 -8.19
C SER A 63 11.79 0.44 -7.73
N TYR A 64 12.33 1.63 -8.00
CA TYR A 64 11.66 2.87 -7.56
C TYR A 64 10.40 3.19 -8.38
N VAL A 65 10.38 2.80 -9.67
CA VAL A 65 9.18 2.92 -10.53
C VAL A 65 8.06 2.05 -9.98
N TYR A 66 8.35 0.76 -9.72
CA TYR A 66 7.40 -0.15 -9.08
C TYR A 66 6.90 0.39 -7.74
N ALA A 67 7.81 0.91 -6.90
CA ALA A 67 7.44 1.48 -5.61
C ALA A 67 6.47 2.66 -5.76
N GLY A 68 6.65 3.49 -6.79
CA GLY A 68 5.73 4.57 -7.14
C GLY A 68 4.35 4.06 -7.56
N GLU A 69 4.29 3.09 -8.48
CA GLU A 69 3.05 2.46 -8.95
C GLU A 69 2.29 1.77 -7.80
N PHE A 70 3.00 1.08 -6.91
CA PHE A 70 2.44 0.47 -5.71
C PHE A 70 1.77 1.52 -4.81
N CYS A 71 2.48 2.60 -4.47
CA CYS A 71 1.94 3.66 -3.63
C CYS A 71 0.74 4.36 -4.27
N GLU A 72 0.76 4.59 -5.59
CA GLU A 72 -0.34 5.18 -6.33
C GLU A 72 -1.58 4.27 -6.29
N LEU A 73 -1.40 2.96 -6.52
CA LEU A 73 -2.50 2.00 -6.46
C LEU A 73 -3.14 1.99 -5.07
N VAL A 74 -2.35 1.84 -4.00
CA VAL A 74 -2.87 1.82 -2.62
C VAL A 74 -3.64 3.11 -2.31
N SER A 75 -3.07 4.27 -2.68
CA SER A 75 -3.72 5.57 -2.47
C SER A 75 -5.03 5.69 -3.25
N LYS A 76 -5.05 5.23 -4.51
CA LYS A 76 -6.23 5.24 -5.36
C LYS A 76 -7.33 4.33 -4.82
N VAL A 77 -6.97 3.14 -4.34
CA VAL A 77 -7.91 2.20 -3.72
C VAL A 77 -8.56 2.83 -2.48
N ILE A 78 -7.77 3.41 -1.57
CA ILE A 78 -8.28 4.12 -0.40
C ILE A 78 -9.19 5.28 -0.82
N ASN A 79 -8.75 6.13 -1.74
CA ASN A 79 -9.53 7.30 -2.18
C ASN A 79 -10.87 6.94 -2.83
N ASN A 80 -10.97 5.76 -3.46
CA ASN A 80 -12.18 5.28 -4.11
C ASN A 80 -13.18 4.61 -3.14
N MET A 81 -12.82 4.38 -1.88
CA MET A 81 -13.78 3.86 -0.90
C MET A 81 -14.85 4.91 -0.63
N THR A 82 -16.13 4.53 -0.71
CA THR A 82 -17.26 5.45 -0.48
C THR A 82 -17.29 6.00 0.94
N ASN A 83 -16.96 5.17 1.94
CA ASN A 83 -17.03 5.54 3.35
C ASN A 83 -15.79 6.34 3.79
N GLU A 84 -15.99 7.60 4.16
CA GLU A 84 -14.93 8.50 4.62
C GLU A 84 -14.19 7.98 5.85
N ASN A 85 -14.91 7.40 6.82
CA ASN A 85 -14.27 6.84 8.01
C ASN A 85 -13.34 5.68 7.67
N TYR A 86 -13.62 4.93 6.60
CA TYR A 86 -12.72 3.87 6.13
C TYR A 86 -11.46 4.45 5.50
N ARG A 87 -11.61 5.51 4.69
CA ARG A 87 -10.46 6.23 4.13
C ARG A 87 -9.56 6.78 5.21
N ASP A 88 -10.15 7.46 6.18
CA ASP A 88 -9.43 8.13 7.26
C ASP A 88 -8.72 7.14 8.17
N VAL A 89 -9.42 6.08 8.62
CA VAL A 89 -8.81 5.10 9.53
C VAL A 89 -7.64 4.36 8.88
N LEU A 90 -7.71 4.04 7.59
CA LEU A 90 -6.61 3.41 6.86
C LEU A 90 -5.47 4.40 6.59
N THR A 91 -5.81 5.65 6.27
CA THR A 91 -4.83 6.71 6.05
C THR A 91 -4.02 6.95 7.32
N TYR A 92 -4.67 7.19 8.46
CA TYR A 92 -4.00 7.42 9.74
C TYR A 92 -3.35 6.17 10.34
N SER A 93 -3.68 4.98 9.82
CA SER A 93 -3.03 3.73 10.26
C SER A 93 -1.77 3.40 9.46
N TYR A 94 -1.75 3.69 8.15
CA TYR A 94 -0.76 3.10 7.24
C TYR A 94 -0.08 4.11 6.30
N ILE A 95 -0.80 5.15 5.86
CA ILE A 95 -0.30 6.09 4.85
C ILE A 95 0.38 7.30 5.50
N LYS A 96 -0.29 7.88 6.50
CA LYS A 96 0.18 8.97 7.34
C LYS A 96 -0.02 8.54 8.79
N PRO A 97 0.77 7.55 9.25
CA PRO A 97 0.54 6.93 10.55
C PRO A 97 0.59 7.97 11.68
N LEU A 98 -0.41 7.94 12.55
CA LEU A 98 -0.36 8.60 13.86
C LEU A 98 0.31 7.66 14.87
N ASP A 99 0.77 8.22 16.00
CA ASP A 99 1.63 7.47 16.93
C ASP A 99 0.88 6.37 17.67
N SER A 100 -0.45 6.50 17.81
CA SER A 100 -1.25 5.47 18.47
C SER A 100 -2.70 5.37 17.98
N ASN A 101 -3.31 4.22 18.23
CA ASN A 101 -4.75 4.01 18.02
C ASN A 101 -5.63 4.97 18.84
N VAL A 102 -5.14 5.47 19.97
CA VAL A 102 -5.86 6.48 20.77
C VAL A 102 -5.88 7.82 20.05
N GLU A 103 -4.78 8.21 19.42
CA GLU A 103 -4.71 9.43 18.60
C GLU A 103 -5.56 9.32 17.35
N ILE A 104 -5.56 8.17 16.67
CA ILE A 104 -6.45 7.93 15.52
C ILE A 104 -7.92 8.09 15.94
N ALA A 105 -8.32 7.47 17.05
CA ALA A 105 -9.68 7.58 17.56
C ALA A 105 -10.04 9.04 17.93
N GLY A 106 -9.10 9.76 18.57
CA GLY A 106 -9.24 11.17 18.88
C GLY A 106 -9.39 12.05 17.64
N GLN A 107 -8.57 11.83 16.62
CA GLN A 107 -8.61 12.54 15.34
C GLN A 107 -9.93 12.30 14.60
N MET A 108 -10.48 11.08 14.69
CA MET A 108 -11.75 10.70 14.09
C MET A 108 -12.97 10.98 14.98
N LEU A 109 -12.78 11.63 16.15
CA LEU A 109 -13.83 12.00 17.10
C LEU A 109 -14.72 10.80 17.52
N MET A 110 -14.10 9.64 17.74
CA MET A 110 -14.80 8.41 18.13
C MET A 110 -14.07 7.68 19.26
N ASP A 111 -14.74 6.72 19.89
CA ASP A 111 -14.09 5.87 20.87
C ASP A 111 -13.17 4.83 20.21
N VAL A 112 -12.19 4.34 20.97
CA VAL A 112 -11.17 3.40 20.47
C VAL A 112 -11.78 2.08 19.99
N ARG A 113 -12.83 1.58 20.63
CA ARG A 113 -13.49 0.32 20.23
C ARG A 113 -14.22 0.51 18.91
N GLN A 114 -14.92 1.63 18.74
CA GLN A 114 -15.55 2.00 17.47
C GLN A 114 -14.52 2.14 16.36
N MET A 115 -13.39 2.80 16.62
CA MET A 115 -12.28 2.91 15.66
C MET A 115 -11.78 1.53 15.23
N TYR A 116 -11.55 0.58 16.16
CA TYR A 116 -11.13 -0.77 15.80
C TYR A 116 -12.15 -1.51 14.92
N ARG A 117 -13.45 -1.36 15.22
CA ARG A 117 -14.51 -1.94 14.38
C ARG A 117 -14.46 -1.37 12.97
N ILE A 118 -14.38 -0.05 12.85
CA ILE A 118 -14.30 0.65 11.56
C ILE A 118 -13.04 0.25 10.81
N LYS A 119 -11.89 0.12 11.49
CA LYS A 119 -10.64 -0.35 10.88
C LYS A 119 -10.78 -1.75 10.28
N ASN A 120 -11.40 -2.69 11.01
CA ASN A 120 -11.61 -4.06 10.51
C ASN A 120 -12.54 -4.09 9.29
N GLU A 121 -13.61 -3.31 9.30
CA GLU A 121 -14.52 -3.18 8.16
C GLU A 121 -13.83 -2.51 6.97
N ALA A 122 -13.00 -1.49 7.21
CA ALA A 122 -12.23 -0.81 6.19
C ALA A 122 -11.19 -1.74 5.54
N LEU A 123 -10.54 -2.61 6.32
CA LEU A 123 -9.60 -3.62 5.80
C LEU A 123 -10.31 -4.65 4.90
N LEU A 124 -11.51 -5.07 5.27
CA LEU A 124 -12.33 -5.95 4.41
C LEU A 124 -12.73 -5.25 3.12
N CYS A 125 -13.23 -4.02 3.22
CA CYS A 125 -13.57 -3.22 2.06
C CYS A 125 -12.34 -3.04 1.15
N PHE A 126 -11.15 -2.76 1.71
CA PHE A 126 -9.90 -2.69 0.96
C PHE A 126 -9.61 -3.99 0.21
N ALA A 127 -9.68 -5.13 0.90
CA ALA A 127 -9.46 -6.45 0.29
C ALA A 127 -10.41 -6.70 -0.89
N GLU A 128 -11.68 -6.31 -0.74
CA GLU A 128 -12.72 -6.48 -1.76
C GLU A 128 -12.52 -5.63 -3.00
N ILE A 129 -11.76 -4.53 -2.97
CA ILE A 129 -11.58 -3.63 -4.13
C ILE A 129 -10.12 -3.53 -4.61
N CYS A 130 -9.15 -4.03 -3.83
CA CYS A 130 -7.75 -3.97 -4.20
C CYS A 130 -7.40 -5.08 -5.20
N PRO A 131 -6.95 -4.75 -6.43
CA PRO A 131 -6.70 -5.75 -7.46
C PRO A 131 -5.53 -6.69 -7.10
N MET A 132 -4.55 -6.24 -6.32
CA MET A 132 -3.45 -7.08 -5.84
C MET A 132 -3.93 -8.25 -4.96
N ILE A 133 -5.09 -8.10 -4.32
CA ILE A 133 -5.65 -9.09 -3.41
C ILE A 133 -6.66 -9.95 -4.17
N GLN A 134 -7.54 -9.33 -4.96
CA GLN A 134 -8.54 -10.06 -5.76
C GLN A 134 -7.94 -11.11 -6.71
N LEU A 135 -6.72 -10.89 -7.23
CA LEU A 135 -6.05 -11.84 -8.11
C LEU A 135 -5.72 -13.18 -7.42
N ASP A 136 -5.55 -13.20 -6.10
CA ASP A 136 -5.29 -14.42 -5.34
C ASP A 136 -6.60 -15.17 -5.03
N TYR A 137 -7.69 -14.45 -4.80
CA TYR A 137 -9.03 -15.01 -4.50
C TYR A 137 -9.84 -15.41 -5.75
N ALA A 138 -9.50 -14.90 -6.93
CA ALA A 138 -10.14 -15.29 -8.18
C ALA A 138 -9.61 -16.62 -8.76
N ASN A 139 -8.49 -17.12 -8.23
CA ASN A 139 -7.82 -18.34 -8.66
C ASN A 139 -7.84 -19.47 -7.61
N SER A 140 -8.50 -19.26 -6.46
CA SER A 140 -8.66 -20.23 -5.36
C SER A 140 -10.09 -20.79 -5.30
#